data_AF-R5EWT2-F1
#
_entry.id   AF-R5EWT2-F1
#
_cell.length_a   1.000
_cell.length_b   1.000
_cell.length_c   1.000
_cell.angle_alpha   90.00
_cell.angle_beta   90.00
_cell.angle_gamma   90.00
#
_symmetry.space_group_name_H-M   'P 1'
#
loop_
_entity.id
_entity.type
_entity.pdbx_description
1 polymer ?
#
loop_
_entity_poly.entity_id
_entity_poly.type
_entity_poly.pdbx_seq_one_letter_code
_entity_poly.pdbx_strand_id
1 'polypeptide(L)'
;MYDMTRGMANGYFDEGTSSEELKANRQKARAQIAAERTIDYKNGTYAMAERLPAKVTPDMPLFVKDYSNFYETKLGYHERSYGSTSGATVTSAATFMNMPILVIC
;
A
#
# COMPACT_ATOMS: atom_id res chain seq x y z
N MET A 1 12.05 -8.21 4.20
CA MET A 1 11.47 -7.13 3.36
C MET A 1 10.11 -7.63 2.90
N TYR A 2 9.04 -6.83 3.03
CA TYR A 2 7.69 -7.27 2.67
C TYR A 2 7.55 -7.44 1.15
N ASP A 3 6.86 -8.49 0.70
CA ASP A 3 6.45 -8.62 -0.70
C ASP A 3 5.31 -7.65 -0.98
N MET A 4 5.67 -6.43 -1.39
CA MET A 4 4.72 -5.38 -1.75
C MET A 4 3.86 -5.76 -2.95
N THR A 5 4.35 -6.63 -3.84
CA THR A 5 3.59 -7.04 -5.03
C THR A 5 2.46 -7.97 -4.63
N ARG A 6 2.70 -8.96 -3.78
CA ARG A 6 1.66 -9.81 -3.19
C ARG A 6 0.72 -9.01 -2.28
N GLY A 7 1.27 -8.19 -1.38
CA GLY A 7 0.49 -7.40 -0.43
C GLY A 7 -0.48 -6.42 -1.11
N MET A 8 -0.03 -5.69 -2.14
CA MET A 8 -0.91 -4.79 -2.89
C MET A 8 -1.89 -5.52 -3.82
N ALA A 9 -1.51 -6.70 -4.31
CA ALA A 9 -2.34 -7.49 -5.22
C ALA A 9 -3.45 -8.31 -4.54
N ASN A 10 -3.13 -8.92 -3.41
CA ASN A 10 -3.96 -9.91 -2.74
C ASN A 10 -4.44 -9.43 -1.37
N GLY A 11 -3.80 -8.40 -0.81
CA GLY A 11 -3.94 -8.03 0.59
C GLY A 11 -2.89 -8.72 1.47
N TYR A 12 -2.70 -8.19 2.68
CA TYR A 12 -1.74 -8.71 3.67
C TYR A 12 -2.17 -10.05 4.28
N PHE A 13 -3.46 -10.37 4.27
CA PHE A 13 -4.06 -11.57 4.88
C PHE A 13 -4.75 -12.41 3.81
N ASP A 14 -4.03 -12.72 2.73
CA ASP A 14 -4.57 -13.47 1.60
C ASP A 14 -4.61 -14.99 1.82
N GLU A 15 -4.05 -15.48 2.92
CA GLU A 15 -4.09 -16.88 3.33
C GLU A 15 -5.54 -17.38 3.50
N GLY A 16 -5.85 -18.51 2.89
CA GLY A 16 -7.20 -19.10 2.93
C GLY A 16 -8.24 -18.43 2.02
N THR A 17 -7.89 -17.33 1.33
CA THR A 17 -8.76 -16.70 0.35
C THR A 17 -8.69 -17.44 -0.98
N SER A 18 -9.83 -17.66 -1.64
CA SER A 18 -9.87 -18.35 -2.94
C SER A 18 -9.17 -17.52 -4.02
N SER A 19 -8.57 -18.19 -5.01
CA SER A 19 -7.89 -17.51 -6.13
C SER A 19 -8.84 -16.62 -6.94
N GLU A 20 -10.11 -17.03 -7.06
CA GLU A 20 -11.16 -16.25 -7.73
C GLU A 20 -11.49 -14.96 -6.98
N GLU A 21 -11.62 -15.04 -5.66
CA GLU A 21 -11.88 -13.88 -4.82
C GLU A 21 -10.69 -12.91 -4.81
N LEU A 22 -9.46 -13.41 -4.71
CA LEU A 22 -8.25 -12.57 -4.84
C LEU A 22 -8.18 -11.87 -6.20
N LYS A 23 -8.59 -12.54 -7.27
CA LYS A 23 -8.65 -11.94 -8.61
C LYS A 23 -9.73 -10.86 -8.69
N ALA A 24 -10.93 -11.12 -8.16
CA ALA A 24 -12.03 -10.17 -8.14
C ALA A 24 -11.69 -8.91 -7.32
N ASN A 25 -11.12 -9.09 -6.13
CA ASN A 25 -10.67 -7.99 -5.27
C ASN A 25 -9.61 -7.12 -5.96
N ARG A 26 -8.63 -7.74 -6.61
CA ARG A 26 -7.61 -7.02 -7.38
C ARG A 26 -8.19 -6.26 -8.56
N GLN A 27 -9.14 -6.84 -9.29
CA GLN A 27 -9.81 -6.16 -10.40
C GLN A 27 -10.59 -4.95 -9.92
N LYS A 28 -11.31 -5.07 -8.78
CA LYS A 28 -12.01 -3.96 -8.15
C LYS A 28 -11.05 -2.83 -7.73
N ALA A 29 -9.95 -3.17 -7.08
CA ALA A 29 -8.92 -2.21 -6.68
C ALA A 29 -8.29 -1.49 -7.89
N ARG A 30 -8.00 -2.23 -8.97
CA ARG A 30 -7.49 -1.65 -10.24
C ARG A 30 -8.49 -0.67 -10.86
N ALA A 31 -9.78 -0.99 -10.84
CA ALA A 31 -10.81 -0.09 -11.35
C ALA A 31 -10.88 1.22 -10.54
N GLN A 32 -10.79 1.12 -9.21
CA GLN A 32 -10.76 2.30 -8.33
C GLN A 32 -9.53 3.17 -8.61
N ILE A 33 -8.35 2.58 -8.75
CA ILE A 33 -7.12 3.32 -9.05
C ILE A 33 -7.15 3.95 -10.44
N ALA A 34 -7.73 3.27 -11.43
CA ALA A 34 -7.91 3.83 -12.76
C ALA A 34 -8.86 5.06 -12.76
N ALA A 35 -9.92 5.00 -11.95
CA ALA A 35 -10.80 6.14 -11.73
C ALA A 35 -10.05 7.31 -11.06
N GLU A 36 -9.29 7.04 -10.00
CA GLU A 36 -8.50 8.06 -9.30
C GLU A 36 -7.47 8.71 -10.23
N ARG A 37 -6.78 7.90 -11.04
CA ARG A 37 -5.82 8.40 -12.04
C ARG A 37 -6.44 9.42 -13.00
N THR A 38 -7.72 9.24 -13.36
CA THR A 38 -8.44 10.18 -14.22
C THR A 38 -8.71 11.51 -13.49
N ILE A 39 -9.06 11.44 -12.21
CA ILE A 39 -9.26 12.61 -11.34
C ILE A 39 -7.94 13.36 -11.16
N ASP A 40 -6.85 12.64 -10.87
CA ASP A 40 -5.51 13.19 -10.68
C ASP A 40 -5.07 14.01 -11.90
N TYR A 41 -5.20 13.44 -13.10
CA TYR A 41 -4.84 14.14 -14.34
C TYR A 41 -5.73 15.34 -14.64
N LYS A 42 -7.02 15.28 -14.26
CA LYS A 42 -7.94 16.40 -14.45
C LYS A 42 -7.59 17.57 -13.51
N ASN A 43 -7.20 17.27 -12.28
CA ASN A 43 -6.96 18.27 -11.24
C ASN A 43 -5.51 18.78 -11.22
N GLY A 44 -4.57 18.03 -11.80
CA GLY A 44 -3.14 18.36 -11.77
C GLY A 44 -2.47 18.10 -10.41
N THR A 45 -3.20 17.46 -9.49
CA THR A 45 -2.75 17.07 -8.14
C THR A 45 -3.09 15.62 -7.90
N TYR A 46 -2.22 14.89 -7.19
CA TYR A 46 -2.39 13.47 -6.93
C TYR A 46 -3.00 13.19 -5.56
N ALA A 47 -3.97 12.30 -5.49
CA ALA A 47 -4.42 11.74 -4.23
C ALA A 47 -3.29 10.97 -3.54
N MET A 48 -3.04 11.32 -2.29
CA MET A 48 -2.04 10.65 -1.44
C MET A 48 -2.73 9.60 -0.57
N ALA A 49 -2.12 8.43 -0.47
CA ALA A 49 -2.52 7.43 0.50
C ALA A 49 -2.31 7.99 1.91
N GLU A 50 -3.21 7.60 2.82
CA GLU A 50 -3.14 8.05 4.20
C GLU A 50 -1.80 7.65 4.83
N ARG A 51 -1.20 8.59 5.58
CA ARG A 51 0.01 8.31 6.35
C ARG A 51 -0.29 7.20 7.36
N LEU A 52 0.73 6.42 7.70
CA LEU A 52 0.63 5.53 8.85
C LEU A 52 0.13 6.26 10.10
N PRO A 53 -0.75 5.63 10.89
CA PRO A 53 -1.34 6.26 12.06
C PRO A 53 -0.25 6.60 13.08
N ALA A 54 -0.16 7.87 13.48
CA ALA A 54 0.79 8.33 14.50
C ALA A 54 0.54 7.77 15.90
N LYS A 55 -0.60 7.08 16.09
CA LYS A 55 -0.94 6.38 17.32
C LYS A 55 -1.18 4.91 17.01
N VAL A 56 -0.19 4.10 17.30
CA VAL A 56 -0.30 2.65 17.26
C VAL A 56 -1.02 2.18 18.52
N THR A 57 -2.16 1.49 18.36
CA THR A 57 -2.83 0.80 19.48
C THR A 57 -2.32 -0.64 19.62
N PRO A 58 -2.43 -1.26 20.81
CA PRO A 58 -2.03 -2.65 21.03
C PRO A 58 -2.76 -3.64 20.11
N ASP A 59 -3.94 -3.31 19.63
CA ASP A 59 -4.78 -4.19 18.79
C ASP A 59 -4.45 -4.11 17.30
N MET A 60 -3.58 -3.17 16.88
CA MET A 60 -3.19 -3.05 15.48
C MET A 60 -2.33 -4.23 15.01
N PRO A 61 -2.42 -4.61 13.72
CA PRO A 61 -1.54 -5.62 13.14
C PRO A 61 -0.06 -5.28 13.34
N LEU A 62 0.77 -6.31 13.55
CA LEU A 62 2.20 -6.14 13.81
C LEU A 62 2.91 -5.31 12.73
N PHE A 63 2.56 -5.50 11.45
CA PHE A 63 3.16 -4.73 10.36
C PHE A 63 2.90 -3.22 10.52
N VAL A 64 1.71 -2.80 10.97
CA VAL A 64 1.40 -1.38 11.20
C VAL A 64 2.31 -0.83 12.30
N LYS A 65 2.53 -1.61 13.36
CA LYS A 65 3.41 -1.22 14.48
C LYS A 65 4.85 -1.07 14.02
N ASP A 66 5.36 -2.05 13.27
CA ASP A 66 6.74 -2.05 12.78
C ASP A 66 7.01 -0.90 11.81
N TYR A 67 6.08 -0.65 10.88
CA TYR A 67 6.19 0.47 9.97
C TYR A 67 6.12 1.82 10.71
N SER A 68 5.20 2.00 11.67
CA SER A 68 5.12 3.25 12.45
C SER A 68 6.41 3.49 13.24
N ASN A 69 6.90 2.45 13.94
CA ASN A 69 8.14 2.52 14.70
C ASN A 69 9.34 2.89 13.81
N PHE A 70 9.42 2.37 12.59
CA PHE A 70 10.52 2.70 11.68
C PHE A 70 10.42 4.14 11.14
N TYR A 71 9.27 4.53 10.59
CA TYR A 71 9.12 5.81 9.89
C TYR A 71 8.91 7.02 10.80
N GLU A 72 8.59 6.82 12.09
CA GLU A 72 8.37 7.91 13.05
C GLU A 72 9.50 8.10 14.06
N THR A 73 10.44 7.15 14.16
CA THR A 73 11.59 7.26 15.07
C THR A 73 12.85 7.68 14.32
N LYS A 74 13.90 8.06 15.08
CA LYS A 74 15.22 8.43 14.53
C LYS A 74 15.85 7.36 13.63
N LEU A 75 15.41 6.10 13.71
CA LEU A 75 16.00 5.01 12.94
C LEU A 75 15.67 5.11 11.44
N GLY A 76 14.46 5.50 11.08
CA GLY A 76 13.98 5.50 9.69
C GLY A 76 13.29 6.78 9.24
N TYR A 77 13.13 7.78 10.13
CA TYR A 77 12.57 9.06 9.75
C TYR A 77 13.49 9.84 8.81
N HIS A 78 12.93 10.32 7.71
CA HIS A 78 13.60 11.27 6.81
C HIS A 78 12.58 12.25 6.22
N GLU A 79 12.93 13.55 6.16
CA GLU A 79 12.04 14.63 5.70
C GLU A 79 11.50 14.43 4.27
N ARG A 80 12.28 13.77 3.40
CA ARG A 80 11.88 13.45 2.01
C ARG A 80 11.25 12.07 1.85
N SER A 81 11.16 11.28 2.92
CA SER A 81 10.53 9.96 2.87
C SER A 81 9.01 10.13 2.90
N TYR A 82 8.34 9.57 1.89
CA TYR A 82 6.88 9.57 1.84
C TYR A 82 6.27 8.85 3.06
N GLY A 83 6.92 7.79 3.56
CA GLY A 83 6.46 7.03 4.72
C GLY A 83 6.47 7.85 6.02
N SER A 84 7.26 8.93 6.07
CA SER A 84 7.40 9.82 7.23
C SER A 84 6.57 11.10 7.11
N THR A 85 6.16 11.51 5.90
CA THR A 85 5.61 12.86 5.66
C THR A 85 4.25 12.88 4.98
N SER A 86 4.14 12.41 3.73
CA SER A 86 2.99 12.68 2.86
C SER A 86 2.21 11.44 2.41
N GLY A 87 2.72 10.23 2.65
CA GLY A 87 2.22 9.02 2.01
C GLY A 87 2.59 8.93 0.53
N ALA A 88 2.42 7.74 -0.05
CA ALA A 88 2.64 7.51 -1.49
C ALA A 88 1.39 7.90 -2.30
N THR A 89 1.56 8.28 -3.57
CA THR A 89 0.41 8.51 -4.47
C THR A 89 -0.40 7.23 -4.63
N VAL A 90 -1.73 7.30 -4.55
CA VAL A 90 -2.63 6.13 -4.71
C VAL A 90 -2.37 5.40 -6.03
N THR A 91 -2.09 6.15 -7.10
CA THR A 91 -1.83 5.61 -8.44
C THR A 91 -0.57 4.76 -8.55
N SER A 92 0.42 4.97 -7.68
CA SER A 92 1.66 4.18 -7.69
C SER A 92 1.43 2.69 -7.38
N ALA A 93 0.34 2.35 -6.68
CA ALA A 93 -0.02 0.99 -6.33
C ALA A 93 -0.35 0.11 -7.56
N ALA A 94 -0.79 0.72 -8.68
CA ALA A 94 -1.16 -0.01 -9.89
C ALA A 94 0.00 -0.86 -10.45
N THR A 95 1.22 -0.33 -10.37
CA THR A 95 2.44 -0.95 -10.89
C THR A 95 2.77 -2.25 -10.14
N PHE A 96 2.69 -2.22 -8.80
CA PHE A 96 2.93 -3.39 -7.94
C PHE A 96 1.89 -4.50 -8.14
N MET A 97 0.63 -4.14 -8.41
CA MET A 97 -0.42 -5.13 -8.68
C MET A 97 -0.29 -5.84 -10.01
N ASN A 98 0.45 -5.27 -10.96
CA ASN A 98 0.59 -5.81 -12.32
C ASN A 98 1.85 -6.67 -12.50
N MET A 99 2.82 -6.55 -11.59
CA MET A 99 4.10 -7.24 -11.69
C MET A 99 4.32 -8.10 -10.44
N PRO A 100 3.77 -9.33 -10.37
CA PRO A 100 4.11 -10.23 -9.28
C PRO A 100 5.61 -10.51 -9.31
N ILE A 101 6.26 -10.41 -8.15
CA ILE A 101 7.62 -10.95 -8.00
C ILE A 101 7.51 -12.47 -8.15
N LEU A 102 8.34 -13.06 -9.01
CA LEU A 102 8.56 -14.51 -9.02
C LEU A 102 9.29 -14.89 -7.72
N VAL A 103 8.54 -15.13 -6.65
CA VAL A 103 9.10 -15.61 -5.39
C VAL A 103 9.16 -17.14 -5.48
N ILE A 104 10.33 -17.68 -5.85
CA ILE A 104 10.64 -19.10 -5.64
C ILE A 104 11.02 -19.24 -4.16
N CYS A 105 10.04 -19.51 -3.30
CA CYS A 105 10.25 -20.02 -1.94
C CYS A 105 9.03 -20.85 -1.54
#